data_AF-A0A125YA22-F1
#
_entry.id   AF-A0A125YA22-F1
#
_cell.length_a   1.000
_cell.length_b   1.000
_cell.length_c   1.000
_cell.angle_alpha   90.00
_cell.angle_beta   90.00
_cell.angle_gamma   90.00
#
_symmetry.space_group_name_H-M   'P 1'
#
loop_
_entity.id
_entity.type
_entity.pdbx_description
1 polymer ?
#
loop_
_entity_poly.entity_id
_entity_poly.type
_entity_poly.pdbx_seq_one_letter_code
_entity_poly.pdbx_strand_id
1 'polypeptide(L)'
;MVESLSTSDKDDPNKIYCYSVQRNPEKQSGGYGERSPYNDNKARLLRPALYEKFKNEIHVSFKFSANPKKHEEDDTILYNWA
;
A
#
# COMPACT_ATOMS: atom_id res chain seq x y z
N MET A 1 -19.57 14.92 -4.55
CA MET A 1 -18.82 13.78 -5.12
C MET A 1 -17.75 13.42 -4.12
N VAL A 2 -17.60 12.11 -3.90
CA VAL A 2 -17.03 11.51 -2.69
C VAL A 2 -15.66 12.08 -2.35
N GLU A 3 -15.47 12.31 -1.07
CA GLU A 3 -14.28 12.83 -0.44
C GLU A 3 -13.06 12.07 -0.96
N SER A 4 -12.32 12.70 -1.86
CA SER A 4 -10.97 12.29 -2.22
C SER A 4 -10.18 12.34 -0.93
N LEU A 5 -10.16 11.22 -0.21
CA LEU A 5 -9.29 10.92 0.90
C LEU A 5 -7.86 10.92 0.36
N SER A 6 -7.38 12.13 0.06
CA SER A 6 -6.01 12.58 0.21
C SER A 6 -5.63 12.54 1.70
N THR A 7 -6.05 11.50 2.43
CA THR A 7 -5.47 11.11 3.70
C THR A 7 -4.13 10.52 3.34
N SER A 8 -3.20 11.44 3.13
CA SER A 8 -1.78 11.16 3.07
C SER A 8 -1.46 10.12 4.14
N ASP A 9 -0.76 9.06 3.76
CA ASP A 9 -0.18 8.04 4.66
C ASP A 9 0.77 8.67 5.73
N LYS A 10 0.90 10.00 5.75
CA LYS A 10 1.57 10.84 6.76
C LYS A 10 0.94 10.79 8.15
N ASP A 11 -0.31 10.36 8.32
CA ASP A 11 -1.07 10.74 9.51
C ASP A 11 -0.88 9.84 10.75
N ASP A 12 -0.36 8.61 10.62
CA ASP A 12 -0.21 7.72 11.77
C ASP A 12 1.10 6.92 11.78
N PRO A 13 2.03 7.22 12.72
CA PRO A 13 3.21 6.38 12.93
C PRO A 13 2.85 4.97 13.41
N ASN A 14 1.64 4.78 13.96
CA ASN A 14 1.17 3.48 14.44
C ASN A 14 0.69 2.56 13.32
N LYS A 15 0.46 3.05 12.09
CA LYS A 15 0.04 2.24 10.95
C LYS A 15 1.20 1.41 10.39
N ILE A 16 1.62 0.38 11.11
CA ILE A 16 2.73 -0.50 10.73
C ILE A 16 2.28 -1.88 10.21
N TYR A 17 1.03 -2.25 10.43
CA TYR A 17 0.52 -3.57 10.09
C TYR A 17 0.01 -3.59 8.65
N CYS A 18 0.82 -4.13 7.74
CA CYS A 18 0.40 -4.33 6.35
C CYS A 18 -0.63 -5.48 6.27
N TYR A 19 -1.72 -5.24 5.55
CA TYR A 19 -2.84 -6.18 5.45
C TYR A 19 -3.27 -6.47 4.01
N SER A 20 -2.91 -5.61 3.06
CA SER A 20 -3.23 -5.83 1.64
C SER A 20 -2.38 -4.93 0.76
N VAL A 21 -2.32 -5.28 -0.51
CA VAL A 21 -1.84 -4.40 -1.59
C VAL A 21 -3.01 -4.04 -2.50
N GLN A 22 -2.98 -2.85 -3.10
CA GLN A 22 -4.03 -2.40 -4.02
C GLN A 22 -3.41 -1.66 -5.20
N ARG A 23 -3.93 -1.91 -6.42
CA ARG A 23 -3.66 -1.04 -7.59
C ARG A 23 -4.32 0.31 -7.38
N ASN A 24 -3.53 1.37 -7.47
CA ASN A 24 -4.01 2.72 -7.32
C ASN A 24 -5.05 3.03 -8.40
N PRO A 25 -6.09 3.83 -8.10
CA PRO A 25 -7.14 4.15 -9.06
C PRO A 25 -6.57 4.90 -10.26
N GLU A 26 -7.25 4.79 -11.41
CA GLU A 26 -6.90 5.60 -12.58
C GLU A 26 -7.05 7.10 -12.28
N LYS A 27 -6.04 7.85 -12.70
CA LYS A 27 -6.04 9.32 -12.66
C LYS A 27 -7.00 9.81 -13.75
N GLN A 28 -7.67 10.94 -13.51
CA GLN A 28 -8.55 11.57 -14.51
C GLN A 28 -7.82 11.94 -15.81
N SER A 29 -6.50 12.15 -15.75
CA SER A 29 -5.65 12.43 -16.91
C SER A 29 -5.28 11.18 -17.73
N GLY A 30 -5.80 10.00 -17.37
CA GLY A 30 -5.41 8.71 -17.93
C GLY A 30 -4.24 8.07 -17.15
N GLY A 31 -4.25 6.74 -17.09
CA GLY A 31 -3.24 5.92 -16.41
C GLY A 31 -3.49 5.76 -14.91
N TYR A 32 -2.83 4.78 -14.28
CA TYR A 32 -2.99 4.49 -12.85
C TYR A 32 -2.26 5.50 -11.95
N GLY A 33 -2.80 5.71 -10.76
CA GLY A 33 -2.09 6.38 -9.67
C GLY A 33 -0.73 5.73 -9.41
N GLU A 34 0.24 6.51 -8.93
CA GLU A 34 1.55 5.99 -8.56
C GLU A 34 1.66 5.93 -7.04
N ARG A 35 2.41 4.95 -6.55
CA ARG A 35 2.75 4.78 -5.14
C ARG A 35 3.59 5.98 -4.69
N SER A 36 3.15 6.62 -3.61
CA SER A 36 3.88 7.72 -2.99
C SER A 36 5.23 7.26 -2.42
N PRO A 37 6.29 8.10 -2.45
CA PRO A 37 7.62 7.74 -1.94
C PRO A 37 7.63 7.38 -0.45
N TYR A 38 6.70 7.92 0.33
CA TYR A 38 6.53 7.54 1.73
C TYR A 38 6.04 6.08 1.88
N ASN A 39 5.05 5.68 1.08
CA ASN A 39 4.52 4.31 1.10
C ASN A 39 5.58 3.31 0.60
N ASP A 40 6.36 3.70 -0.42
CA ASP A 40 7.51 2.94 -0.91
C ASP A 40 8.54 2.67 0.19
N ASN A 41 9.07 3.74 0.82
CA ASN A 41 10.04 3.61 1.91
C ASN A 41 9.49 2.81 3.08
N LYS A 42 8.22 3.01 3.43
CA LYS A 42 7.56 2.30 4.53
C LYS A 42 7.42 0.81 4.24
N ALA A 43 7.00 0.43 3.03
CA ALA A 43 6.93 -0.96 2.61
C ALA A 43 8.33 -1.60 2.58
N ARG A 44 9.34 -0.88 2.09
CA ARG A 44 10.73 -1.35 2.09
C ARG A 44 11.27 -1.62 3.51
N LEU A 45 10.88 -0.80 4.49
CA LEU A 45 11.31 -0.96 5.88
C LEU A 45 10.52 -2.03 6.65
N LEU A 46 9.20 -2.08 6.48
CA LEU A 46 8.31 -2.94 7.27
C LEU A 46 8.08 -4.31 6.63
N ARG A 47 8.14 -4.41 5.30
CA ARG A 47 7.80 -5.60 4.51
C ARG A 47 8.77 -5.79 3.33
N PRO A 48 10.08 -6.01 3.59
CA PRO A 48 11.07 -6.11 2.52
C PRO A 48 10.76 -7.23 1.51
N ALA A 49 10.35 -8.42 1.98
CA ALA A 49 10.03 -9.55 1.11
C ALA A 49 8.85 -9.27 0.16
N LEU A 50 7.77 -8.67 0.67
CA LEU A 50 6.63 -8.26 -0.13
C LEU A 50 6.98 -7.09 -1.06
N TYR A 51 7.77 -6.13 -0.58
CA TYR A 51 8.28 -5.02 -1.38
C TYR A 51 9.06 -5.50 -2.60
N GLU A 52 9.92 -6.50 -2.46
CA GLU A 52 10.69 -7.03 -3.58
C GLU A 52 9.83 -7.59 -4.71
N LYS A 53 8.63 -8.09 -4.41
CA LYS A 53 7.66 -8.57 -5.40
C LYS A 53 7.00 -7.43 -6.18
N PHE A 54 6.67 -6.33 -5.49
CA PHE A 54 5.96 -5.19 -6.08
C PHE A 54 6.84 -3.98 -6.39
N LYS A 55 8.16 -4.06 -6.21
CA LYS A 55 9.09 -2.92 -6.43
C LYS A 55 9.01 -2.34 -7.84
N ASN A 56 8.74 -3.19 -8.83
CA ASN A 56 8.60 -2.79 -10.23
C ASN A 56 7.18 -2.26 -10.53
N GLU A 57 6.21 -2.57 -9.70
CA GLU A 57 4.81 -2.23 -9.90
C GLU A 57 4.49 -0.90 -9.20
N ILE A 58 4.95 0.20 -9.80
CA ILE A 58 4.80 1.55 -9.22
C ILE A 58 3.34 1.98 -9.04
N HIS A 59 2.41 1.31 -9.70
CA HIS A 59 0.97 1.56 -9.60
C HIS A 59 0.29 0.80 -8.46
N VAL A 60 1.04 0.04 -7.66
CA VAL A 60 0.53 -0.70 -6.51
C VAL A 60 1.02 -0.06 -5.22
N SER A 61 0.08 0.24 -4.33
CA SER A 61 0.37 0.74 -2.99
C SER A 61 0.08 -0.31 -1.92
N PHE A 62 0.84 -0.24 -0.84
CA PHE A 62 0.72 -1.13 0.32
C PHE A 62 -0.24 -0.50 1.32
N LYS A 63 -1.25 -1.25 1.77
CA LYS A 63 -2.16 -0.76 2.79
C LYS A 63 -1.68 -1.15 4.17
N PHE A 64 -1.54 -0.14 5.02
CA PHE A 64 -1.17 -0.30 6.42
C PHE A 64 -2.33 0.07 7.34
N SER A 65 -2.40 -0.61 8.48
CA SER A 65 -3.34 -0.32 9.56
C SER A 65 -2.59 -0.21 10.88
N ALA A 66 -3.16 0.53 11.83
CA ALA A 66 -2.66 0.57 13.21
C ALA A 66 -3.15 -0.61 14.05
N ASN A 67 -4.13 -1.36 13.54
CA ASN A 67 -4.69 -2.50 14.22
C ASN A 67 -3.81 -3.75 13.99
N PRO A 68 -3.20 -4.33 15.04
CA PRO A 68 -2.39 -5.54 14.91
C PRO A 68 -3.19 -6.73 14.39
N LYS A 69 -4.49 -6.79 14.72
CA LYS A 69 -5.41 -7.83 14.24
C LYS A 69 -5.66 -7.81 12.73
N LYS A 70 -5.28 -6.73 12.05
CA LYS A 70 -5.39 -6.65 10.58
C LYS A 70 -4.11 -7.09 9.88
N HIS A 71 -3.01 -7.31 10.61
CA HIS A 71 -1.78 -7.80 9.99
C HIS A 71 -2.05 -9.10 9.24
N GLU A 72 -1.71 -9.12 7.96
CA GLU A 72 -1.76 -10.33 7.14
C GLU A 72 -0.34 -10.75 6.78
N GLU A 73 -0.17 -12.05 6.55
CA GLU A 73 1.10 -12.59 6.08
C GLU A 73 1.35 -12.26 4.61
N ASP A 74 2.63 -12.18 4.23
CA ASP A 74 3.01 -11.77 2.87
C ASP A 74 2.44 -12.74 1.82
N ASP A 75 2.39 -14.03 2.13
CA ASP A 75 1.82 -15.07 1.26
C ASP A 75 0.32 -14.90 1.07
N THR A 76 -0.42 -14.64 2.15
CA THR A 76 -1.86 -14.35 2.10
C THR A 76 -2.17 -13.10 1.29
N ILE A 77 -1.36 -12.05 1.46
CA ILE A 77 -1.50 -10.82 0.67
C ILE A 77 -1.26 -11.07 -0.82
N LEU A 78 -0.23 -11.87 -1.16
CA LEU A 78 0.06 -12.26 -2.54
C LEU A 78 -1.03 -13.14 -3.14
N TYR A 79 -1.59 -14.07 -2.36
CA TYR A 79 -2.68 -14.94 -2.77
C TYR A 79 -3.97 -14.14 -3.04
N ASN A 80 -4.33 -13.21 -2.15
CA ASN A 80 -5.50 -12.34 -2.30
C ASN A 80 -5.35 -11.26 -3.37
N TRP A 81 -4.13 -10.97 -3.80
CA TRP A 81 -3.84 -10.00 -4.86
C TRP A 81 -4.09 -10.54 -6.27
N ALA A 82 -3.99 -11.86 -6.47
CA ALA A 82 -4.03 -12.52 -7.78
C ALA A 82 -5.35 -12.37 -8.52
#